data_AF-X0E2T1-F1
#
_entry.id   AF-X0E2T1-F1
#
_cell.length_a   1.000
_cell.length_b   1.000
_cell.length_c   1.000
_cell.angle_alpha   90.00
_cell.angle_beta   90.00
_cell.angle_gamma   90.00
#
_symmetry.space_group_name_H-M   'P 1'
#
loop_
_entity.id
_entity.type
_entity.pdbx_description
1 polymer ?
#
loop_
_entity_poly.entity_id
_entity_poly.type
_entity_poly.pdbx_seq_one_letter_code
_entity_poly.pdbx_strand_id
1 'polypeptide(L)'
;MTVPQPISPLPQAPIVTALPDAPPNDFFSPIQWDVFFALVDGVLPSITSESDVTDYQGQIQLPDHEVNAVLDRSAEALAAPATRDNIRAFLRDRPVNDARFRDNLMRTLAISPPDQLKRLAGLLSLMSTRPGSYFITGYWQPIYNQPAHVREAILKSWATSPKERWSTLAKTMSAMSFKAYSQTSSALYQLSGYSDAPKDWQPKETFEYDFLQIEPGDDAHAIETDVVIIGSGCGGGVCAKNLAEAGHKVIVVDKAYHYPSTHLPMAQDAACAHLYDNAGFFMTEDSGCTVTSGSAWGGGGTVNWSVCLKPQDFVREEWADEGLPFFTSAEFDECLDRVWEFQGAGTDQIRHNHRNRVLLNGSSKLGWTARPAPVNTGGREHFCGQCHLGCGLAEKRGPAVSWLPDAAKAGAQFMEGFQVDKILFDYDGQTAIGIEGEWVSRDSAGDMSDSNNRIKRRVIVRAKKVILAAGSLWSPIVLKNSGITNPNVGANLHLHPCNFVTAVWKEETIPWEGGIITSYCPQFDNVDGSGYGTKLETTCMVVSNKSSTVVESS
;
A
#
# COMPACT_ATOMS: atom_id res chain seq x y z
N MET A 1 28.14 14.20 34.48
CA MET A 1 27.38 12.93 34.57
C MET A 1 25.92 13.30 34.68
N THR A 2 25.23 13.39 33.54
CA THR A 2 23.78 13.55 33.48
C THR A 2 23.15 12.19 33.81
N VAL A 3 22.30 12.17 34.83
CA VAL A 3 21.52 10.99 35.21
C VAL A 3 20.61 10.63 34.02
N PRO A 4 20.55 9.37 33.56
CA PRO A 4 19.59 8.97 32.54
C PRO A 4 18.19 9.23 33.08
N GLN A 5 17.38 9.98 32.34
CA GLN A 5 15.95 10.11 32.64
C GLN A 5 15.34 8.70 32.69
N PRO A 6 14.43 8.40 33.65
CA PRO A 6 13.76 7.10 33.68
C PRO A 6 13.00 6.92 32.37
N ILE A 7 13.31 5.84 31.65
CA ILE A 7 12.68 5.47 30.38
C ILE A 7 11.19 5.30 30.65
N SER A 8 10.36 6.12 29.99
CA SER A 8 8.90 5.97 30.03
C SER A 8 8.53 4.54 29.62
N PRO A 9 7.61 3.87 30.32
CA PRO A 9 7.22 2.52 29.97
C PRO A 9 6.67 2.47 28.53
N LEU A 10 7.11 1.47 27.77
CA LEU A 10 6.62 1.25 26.42
C LEU A 10 5.09 1.02 26.41
N PRO A 11 4.37 1.48 25.37
CA PRO A 11 2.93 1.36 25.31
C PRO A 11 2.48 -0.11 25.17
N GLN A 12 1.25 -0.40 25.60
CA GLN A 12 0.65 -1.75 25.54
C GLN A 12 -0.08 -2.04 24.22
N ALA A 13 -0.29 -1.01 23.39
CA ALA A 13 -0.83 -1.10 22.03
C ALA A 13 -0.16 -0.04 21.15
N PRO A 14 -0.17 -0.17 19.80
CA PRO A 14 0.35 0.87 18.93
C PRO A 14 -0.30 2.23 19.23
N ILE A 15 0.52 3.28 19.27
CA ILE A 15 0.07 4.66 19.36
C ILE A 15 -0.69 4.97 18.07
N VAL A 16 -1.92 5.44 18.23
CA VAL A 16 -2.78 5.78 17.09
C VAL A 16 -2.19 6.99 16.37
N THR A 17 -1.85 6.80 15.09
CA THR A 17 -1.46 7.88 14.19
C THR A 17 -2.71 8.49 13.56
N ALA A 18 -2.90 9.81 13.70
CA ALA A 18 -4.06 10.48 13.14
C ALA A 18 -3.96 10.54 11.61
N LEU A 19 -5.10 10.54 10.91
CA LEU A 19 -5.12 10.83 9.48
C LEU A 19 -4.71 12.30 9.23
N PRO A 20 -4.09 12.61 8.07
CA PRO A 20 -3.92 14.00 7.66
C PRO A 20 -5.27 14.72 7.59
N ASP A 21 -5.26 16.05 7.64
CA ASP A 21 -6.44 16.87 7.38
C ASP A 21 -7.27 16.36 6.18
N ALA A 22 -8.59 16.43 6.31
CA ALA A 22 -9.49 16.04 5.23
C ALA A 22 -9.26 16.96 4.02
N PRO A 23 -9.11 16.42 2.80
CA PRO A 23 -8.95 17.23 1.61
C PRO A 23 -10.24 18.03 1.32
N PRO A 24 -10.15 19.14 0.57
CA PRO A 24 -11.34 19.86 0.11
C PRO A 24 -12.28 18.93 -0.66
N ASN A 25 -13.58 19.05 -0.44
CA ASN A 25 -14.62 18.24 -1.09
C ASN A 25 -15.42 19.01 -2.15
N ASP A 26 -14.97 20.22 -2.49
CA ASP A 26 -15.62 21.18 -3.38
C ASP A 26 -15.49 20.83 -4.88
N PHE A 27 -14.68 19.81 -5.21
CA PHE A 27 -14.57 19.29 -6.58
C PHE A 27 -15.85 18.64 -7.08
N PHE A 28 -16.77 18.26 -6.18
CA PHE A 28 -18.15 17.87 -6.51
C PHE A 28 -19.16 18.76 -5.76
N SER A 29 -20.22 19.14 -6.46
CA SER A 29 -21.43 19.73 -5.88
C SER A 29 -22.19 18.72 -5.01
N PRO A 30 -23.09 19.18 -4.10
CA PRO A 30 -23.88 18.29 -3.25
C PRO A 30 -24.63 17.20 -4.03
N ILE A 31 -25.24 17.56 -5.16
CA ILE A 31 -25.98 16.60 -5.99
C ILE A 31 -25.08 15.57 -6.67
N GLN A 32 -23.84 15.93 -7.02
CA GLN A 32 -22.87 15.00 -7.58
C GLN A 32 -22.40 14.00 -6.51
N TRP A 33 -22.22 14.45 -5.26
CA TRP A 33 -21.96 13.57 -4.13
C TRP A 33 -23.12 12.60 -3.88
N ASP A 34 -24.38 13.05 -3.94
CA ASP A 34 -25.54 12.17 -3.80
C ASP A 34 -25.59 11.09 -4.88
N VAL A 35 -25.32 11.46 -6.13
CA VAL A 35 -25.21 10.50 -7.26
C VAL A 35 -24.07 9.51 -7.01
N PHE A 36 -22.90 10.00 -6.60
CA PHE A 36 -21.72 9.17 -6.34
C PHE A 36 -21.99 8.15 -5.22
N PHE A 37 -22.52 8.59 -4.08
CA PHE A 37 -22.82 7.69 -2.98
C PHE A 37 -24.00 6.76 -3.27
N ALA A 38 -24.93 7.13 -4.16
CA ALA A 38 -25.94 6.20 -4.64
C ALA A 38 -25.34 5.09 -5.52
N LEU A 39 -24.30 5.39 -6.32
CA LEU A 39 -23.56 4.35 -7.04
C LEU A 39 -22.83 3.44 -6.04
N VAL A 40 -22.13 4.00 -5.05
CA VAL A 40 -21.43 3.22 -4.01
C VAL A 40 -22.40 2.33 -3.21
N ASP A 41 -23.57 2.83 -2.86
CA ASP A 41 -24.65 2.09 -2.20
C ASP A 41 -25.17 0.92 -3.06
N GLY A 42 -25.08 1.03 -4.39
CA GLY A 42 -25.34 -0.07 -5.31
C GLY A 42 -24.24 -1.14 -5.35
N VAL A 43 -23.00 -0.82 -4.95
CA VAL A 43 -21.89 -1.80 -4.83
C VAL A 43 -22.04 -2.60 -3.54
N LEU A 44 -22.31 -1.91 -2.44
CA LEU A 44 -22.39 -2.47 -1.09
C LEU A 44 -23.78 -2.20 -0.50
N PRO A 45 -24.85 -2.78 -1.08
CA PRO A 45 -26.20 -2.56 -0.59
C PRO A 45 -26.43 -3.25 0.76
N SER A 46 -27.26 -2.63 1.60
CA SER A 46 -27.80 -3.28 2.80
C SER A 46 -28.83 -4.34 2.40
N ILE A 47 -28.73 -5.53 2.96
CA ILE A 47 -29.59 -6.68 2.70
C ILE A 47 -30.31 -7.07 3.99
N THR A 48 -31.63 -7.26 3.90
CA THR A 48 -32.45 -7.70 5.03
C THR A 48 -33.60 -8.59 4.55
N SER A 49 -34.31 -9.19 5.50
CA SER A 49 -35.49 -9.99 5.21
C SER A 49 -36.74 -9.12 5.09
N GLU A 50 -37.78 -9.61 4.40
CA GLU A 50 -39.06 -8.90 4.24
C GLU A 50 -39.71 -8.53 5.59
N SER A 51 -39.61 -9.40 6.59
CA SER A 51 -40.18 -9.13 7.92
C SER A 51 -39.40 -8.07 8.72
N ASP A 52 -38.12 -7.86 8.41
CA ASP A 52 -37.23 -6.99 9.17
C ASP A 52 -36.81 -5.73 8.40
N VAL A 53 -37.49 -5.40 7.30
CA VAL A 53 -37.19 -4.20 6.51
C VAL A 53 -37.56 -2.93 7.27
N THR A 54 -36.61 -1.98 7.31
CA THR A 54 -36.82 -0.67 7.94
C THR A 54 -36.74 0.49 6.94
N ASP A 55 -36.05 0.29 5.82
CA ASP A 55 -35.93 1.25 4.72
C ASP A 55 -36.21 0.53 3.38
N TYR A 56 -37.45 0.62 2.90
CA TYR A 56 -37.90 -0.01 1.65
C TYR A 56 -37.18 0.50 0.39
N GLN A 57 -36.54 1.67 0.45
CA GLN A 57 -35.81 2.24 -0.68
C GLN A 57 -34.31 1.90 -0.60
N GLY A 58 -33.73 1.90 0.59
CA GLY A 58 -32.30 1.69 0.79
C GLY A 58 -31.86 0.27 1.12
N GLN A 59 -32.79 -0.67 1.31
CA GLN A 59 -32.47 -2.08 1.60
C GLN A 59 -32.98 -3.02 0.51
N ILE A 60 -32.14 -3.97 0.12
CA ILE A 60 -32.54 -5.11 -0.70
C ILE A 60 -33.28 -6.09 0.22
N GLN A 61 -34.51 -6.41 -0.15
CA GLN A 61 -35.40 -7.30 0.58
C GLN A 61 -35.31 -8.69 -0.04
N LEU A 62 -35.05 -9.70 0.79
CA LEU A 62 -35.10 -11.11 0.42
C LEU A 62 -36.16 -11.84 1.25
N PRO A 63 -36.75 -12.93 0.74
CA PRO A 63 -37.67 -13.74 1.52
C PRO A 63 -37.04 -14.21 2.84
N ASP A 64 -37.82 -14.23 3.93
CA ASP A 64 -37.30 -14.57 5.27
C ASP A 64 -36.57 -15.92 5.31
N HIS A 65 -37.07 -16.91 4.57
CA HIS A 65 -36.47 -18.23 4.51
C HIS A 65 -35.09 -18.24 3.82
N GLU A 66 -34.86 -17.38 2.82
CA GLU A 66 -33.56 -17.26 2.15
C GLU A 66 -32.53 -16.61 3.06
N VAL A 67 -32.89 -15.50 3.72
CA VAL A 67 -32.01 -14.84 4.70
C VAL A 67 -31.68 -15.79 5.83
N ASN A 68 -32.67 -16.48 6.40
CA ASN A 68 -32.43 -17.46 7.45
C ASN A 68 -31.50 -18.59 7.00
N ALA A 69 -31.67 -19.11 5.78
CA ALA A 69 -30.79 -20.14 5.23
C ALA A 69 -29.34 -19.65 5.02
N VAL A 70 -29.14 -18.38 4.61
CA VAL A 70 -27.81 -17.76 4.52
C VAL A 70 -27.19 -17.62 5.91
N LEU A 71 -27.96 -17.16 6.89
CA LEU A 71 -27.51 -17.01 8.27
C LEU A 71 -27.11 -18.35 8.90
N ASP A 72 -27.92 -19.39 8.73
CA ASP A 72 -27.62 -20.74 9.24
C ASP A 72 -26.36 -21.31 8.58
N ARG A 73 -26.30 -21.30 7.25
CA ARG A 73 -25.15 -21.79 6.49
C ARG A 73 -23.86 -21.05 6.85
N SER A 74 -23.94 -19.73 7.03
CA SER A 74 -22.77 -18.91 7.37
C SER A 74 -22.33 -19.13 8.82
N ALA A 75 -23.27 -19.29 9.76
CA ALA A 75 -22.95 -19.58 11.16
C ALA A 75 -22.38 -21.01 11.35
N GLU A 76 -22.77 -21.96 10.50
CA GLU A 76 -22.18 -23.30 10.47
C GLU A 76 -20.78 -23.33 9.84
N ALA A 77 -20.54 -22.48 8.83
CA ALA A 77 -19.29 -22.46 8.07
C ALA A 77 -18.20 -21.58 8.69
N LEU A 78 -18.56 -20.52 9.40
CA LEU A 78 -17.61 -19.55 9.96
C LEU A 78 -17.26 -19.90 11.42
N ALA A 79 -15.97 -19.86 11.74
CA ALA A 79 -15.50 -20.00 13.11
C ALA A 79 -15.76 -18.73 13.94
N ALA A 80 -15.58 -18.82 15.25
CA ALA A 80 -15.67 -17.67 16.15
C ALA A 80 -14.71 -16.54 15.68
N PRO A 81 -15.10 -15.27 15.77
CA PRO A 81 -16.25 -14.71 16.50
C PRO A 81 -17.57 -14.66 15.71
N ALA A 82 -17.67 -15.27 14.52
CA ALA A 82 -18.90 -15.24 13.75
C ALA A 82 -20.08 -15.85 14.51
N THR A 83 -21.21 -15.14 14.50
CA THR A 83 -22.48 -15.55 15.11
C THR A 83 -23.61 -15.18 14.16
N ARG A 84 -24.77 -15.81 14.32
CA ARG A 84 -25.96 -15.45 13.52
C ARG A 84 -26.25 -13.94 13.59
N ASP A 85 -26.07 -13.33 14.75
CA ASP A 85 -26.37 -11.92 14.97
C ASP A 85 -25.37 -10.97 14.30
N ASN A 86 -24.06 -11.24 14.36
CA ASN A 86 -23.09 -10.39 13.68
C ASN A 86 -23.05 -10.62 12.16
N ILE A 87 -23.39 -11.83 11.67
CA ILE A 87 -23.61 -12.07 10.23
C ILE A 87 -24.83 -11.26 9.76
N ARG A 88 -25.92 -11.26 10.55
CA ARG A 88 -27.09 -10.41 10.26
C ARG A 88 -26.73 -8.92 10.28
N ALA A 89 -25.92 -8.48 11.26
CA ALA A 89 -25.45 -7.10 11.32
C ALA A 89 -24.59 -6.74 10.10
N PHE A 90 -23.71 -7.65 9.66
CA PHE A 90 -22.91 -7.49 8.44
C PHE A 90 -23.79 -7.35 7.19
N LEU A 91 -24.80 -8.21 7.01
CA LEU A 91 -25.73 -8.11 5.88
C LEU A 91 -26.53 -6.80 5.90
N ARG A 92 -26.91 -6.33 7.10
CA ARG A 92 -27.63 -5.07 7.27
C ARG A 92 -26.75 -3.83 7.19
N ASP A 93 -25.44 -3.98 7.25
CA ASP A 93 -24.53 -2.84 7.24
C ASP A 93 -24.75 -2.02 5.95
N ARG A 94 -24.76 -0.70 6.10
CA ARG A 94 -24.96 0.23 4.99
C ARG A 94 -23.82 1.24 5.01
N PRO A 95 -22.70 0.93 4.35
CA PRO A 95 -21.44 1.67 4.54
C PRO A 95 -21.54 3.16 4.22
N VAL A 96 -22.40 3.55 3.27
CA VAL A 96 -22.60 4.96 2.90
C VAL A 96 -23.19 5.85 4.01
N ASN A 97 -23.66 5.25 5.11
CA ASN A 97 -24.09 5.96 6.32
C ASN A 97 -22.95 6.18 7.32
N ASP A 98 -21.82 5.46 7.19
CA ASP A 98 -20.64 5.66 8.03
C ASP A 98 -19.82 6.84 7.50
N ALA A 99 -19.61 7.85 8.35
CA ALA A 99 -18.80 9.01 8.03
C ALA A 99 -17.36 8.65 7.66
N ARG A 100 -16.77 7.63 8.32
CA ARG A 100 -15.40 7.18 8.03
C ARG A 100 -15.29 6.58 6.64
N PHE A 101 -16.28 5.78 6.25
CA PHE A 101 -16.34 5.18 4.92
C PHE A 101 -16.44 6.24 3.82
N ARG A 102 -17.31 7.25 4.01
CA ARG A 102 -17.45 8.37 3.07
C ARG A 102 -16.18 9.21 2.98
N ASP A 103 -15.54 9.49 4.12
CA ASP A 103 -14.27 10.22 4.19
C ASP A 103 -13.15 9.46 3.46
N ASN A 104 -13.06 8.13 3.64
CA ASN A 104 -12.08 7.31 2.94
C ASN A 104 -12.25 7.34 1.41
N LEU A 105 -13.48 7.27 0.91
CA LEU A 105 -13.78 7.38 -0.51
C LEU A 105 -13.45 8.77 -1.06
N MET A 106 -13.82 9.83 -0.33
CA MET A 106 -13.51 11.20 -0.71
C MET A 106 -11.99 11.42 -0.77
N ARG A 107 -11.23 10.94 0.22
CA ARG A 107 -9.75 10.99 0.20
C ARG A 107 -9.17 10.25 -1.00
N THR A 108 -9.72 9.07 -1.31
CA THR A 108 -9.29 8.28 -2.48
C THR A 108 -9.56 9.03 -3.79
N LEU A 109 -10.71 9.71 -3.91
CA LEU A 109 -11.03 10.54 -5.07
C LEU A 109 -10.14 11.78 -5.17
N ALA A 110 -9.88 12.47 -4.06
CA ALA A 110 -9.11 13.71 -4.02
C ALA A 110 -7.65 13.56 -4.52
N ILE A 111 -7.14 12.33 -4.51
CA ILE A 111 -5.83 11.97 -5.06
C ILE A 111 -5.81 11.99 -6.60
N SER A 112 -6.98 11.84 -7.25
CA SER A 112 -7.08 11.77 -8.70
C SER A 112 -6.74 13.11 -9.37
N PRO A 113 -6.14 13.09 -10.58
CA PRO A 113 -5.87 14.30 -11.35
C PRO A 113 -7.11 15.19 -11.53
N PRO A 114 -6.98 16.53 -11.47
CA PRO A 114 -8.13 17.44 -11.56
C PRO A 114 -8.98 17.28 -12.84
N ASP A 115 -8.38 16.89 -13.96
CA ASP A 115 -9.09 16.64 -15.21
C ASP A 115 -9.94 15.37 -15.16
N GLN A 116 -9.45 14.31 -14.49
CA GLN A 116 -10.23 13.09 -14.23
C GLN A 116 -11.42 13.38 -13.32
N LEU A 117 -11.21 14.15 -12.24
CA LEU A 117 -12.28 14.59 -11.34
C LEU A 117 -13.35 15.41 -12.09
N LYS A 118 -12.94 16.33 -12.97
CA LYS A 118 -13.88 17.11 -13.80
C LYS A 118 -14.70 16.23 -14.75
N ARG A 119 -14.08 15.22 -15.37
CA ARG A 119 -14.78 14.26 -16.26
C ARG A 119 -15.81 13.44 -15.48
N LEU A 120 -15.42 12.93 -14.31
CA LEU A 120 -16.33 12.21 -13.42
C LEU A 120 -17.47 13.11 -12.94
N ALA A 121 -17.18 14.35 -12.52
CA ALA A 121 -18.18 15.34 -12.13
C ALA A 121 -19.23 15.57 -13.24
N GLY A 122 -18.78 15.71 -14.50
CA GLY A 122 -19.67 15.84 -15.66
C GLY A 122 -20.59 14.63 -15.85
N LEU A 123 -20.06 13.41 -15.69
CA LEU A 123 -20.86 12.19 -15.75
C LEU A 123 -21.89 12.11 -14.62
N LEU A 124 -21.49 12.45 -13.39
CA LEU A 124 -22.37 12.49 -12.22
C LEU A 124 -23.51 13.52 -12.43
N SER A 125 -23.21 14.69 -13.01
CA SER A 125 -24.21 15.70 -13.36
C SER A 125 -25.21 15.21 -14.41
N LEU A 126 -24.79 14.43 -15.40
CA LEU A 126 -25.72 13.88 -16.37
C LEU A 126 -26.69 12.89 -15.70
N MET A 127 -26.18 12.02 -14.83
CA MET A 127 -26.99 11.06 -14.07
C MET A 127 -27.91 11.70 -13.04
N SER A 128 -27.68 12.97 -12.67
CA SER A 128 -28.57 13.69 -11.77
C SER A 128 -29.86 14.17 -12.44
N THR A 129 -29.90 14.19 -13.78
CA THR A 129 -31.07 14.56 -14.59
C THR A 129 -31.85 13.33 -15.05
N ARG A 130 -33.17 13.46 -15.26
CA ARG A 130 -33.99 12.35 -15.78
C ARG A 130 -33.55 11.85 -17.18
N PRO A 131 -33.34 12.73 -18.18
CA PRO A 131 -32.90 12.28 -19.50
C PRO A 131 -31.50 11.64 -19.44
N GLY A 132 -30.56 12.27 -18.74
CA GLY A 132 -29.20 11.73 -18.63
C GLY A 132 -29.14 10.40 -17.88
N SER A 133 -29.91 10.26 -16.78
CA SER A 133 -30.07 8.99 -16.08
C SER A 133 -30.58 7.90 -17.01
N TYR A 134 -31.61 8.17 -17.83
CA TYR A 134 -32.14 7.18 -18.76
C TYR A 134 -31.10 6.72 -19.79
N PHE A 135 -30.35 7.64 -20.39
CA PHE A 135 -29.32 7.29 -21.38
C PHE A 135 -28.11 6.56 -20.79
N ILE A 136 -27.78 6.81 -19.53
CA ILE A 136 -26.59 6.25 -18.87
C ILE A 136 -26.90 4.94 -18.14
N THR A 137 -28.03 4.88 -17.44
CA THR A 137 -28.40 3.79 -16.54
C THR A 137 -29.49 2.88 -17.12
N GLY A 138 -30.26 3.37 -18.10
CA GLY A 138 -31.47 2.71 -18.60
C GLY A 138 -32.74 3.06 -17.80
N TYR A 139 -32.64 3.84 -16.72
CA TYR A 139 -33.76 4.18 -15.85
C TYR A 139 -34.08 5.68 -15.86
N TRP A 140 -35.38 6.02 -15.90
CA TRP A 140 -35.83 7.41 -16.05
C TRP A 140 -35.61 8.27 -14.81
N GLN A 141 -35.74 7.74 -13.59
CA GLN A 141 -35.43 8.51 -12.39
C GLN A 141 -33.91 8.61 -12.19
N PRO A 142 -33.40 9.74 -11.69
CA PRO A 142 -32.00 9.87 -11.29
C PRO A 142 -31.59 8.79 -10.30
N ILE A 143 -30.35 8.31 -10.40
CA ILE A 143 -29.89 7.13 -9.64
C ILE A 143 -30.00 7.29 -8.11
N TYR A 144 -29.81 8.49 -7.58
CA TYR A 144 -29.95 8.77 -6.14
C TYR A 144 -31.41 8.66 -5.63
N ASN A 145 -32.39 8.67 -6.54
CA ASN A 145 -33.81 8.43 -6.24
C ASN A 145 -34.25 6.99 -6.55
N GLN A 146 -33.37 6.14 -7.08
CA GLN A 146 -33.69 4.75 -7.36
C GLN A 146 -33.61 3.92 -6.07
N PRO A 147 -34.40 2.84 -5.93
CA PRO A 147 -34.24 1.89 -4.83
C PRO A 147 -32.94 1.09 -4.96
N ALA A 148 -32.44 0.53 -3.86
CA ALA A 148 -31.15 -0.18 -3.76
C ALA A 148 -31.00 -1.29 -4.81
N HIS A 149 -32.04 -2.12 -5.01
CA HIS A 149 -32.01 -3.19 -6.01
C HIS A 149 -31.85 -2.68 -7.45
N VAL A 150 -32.34 -1.47 -7.77
CA VAL A 150 -32.13 -0.85 -9.08
C VAL A 150 -30.70 -0.31 -9.20
N ARG A 151 -30.15 0.32 -8.14
CA ARG A 151 -28.76 0.78 -8.13
C ARG A 151 -27.79 -0.38 -8.35
N GLU A 152 -28.03 -1.51 -7.68
CA GLU A 152 -27.27 -2.75 -7.86
C GLU A 152 -27.38 -3.29 -9.29
N ALA A 153 -28.59 -3.32 -9.86
CA ALA A 153 -28.81 -3.78 -11.24
C ALA A 153 -28.09 -2.90 -12.28
N ILE A 154 -28.04 -1.57 -12.07
CA ILE A 154 -27.29 -0.64 -12.92
C ILE A 154 -25.81 -1.00 -12.92
N LEU A 155 -25.21 -1.22 -11.75
CA LEU A 155 -23.79 -1.55 -11.66
C LEU A 155 -23.46 -2.94 -12.22
N LYS A 156 -24.31 -3.94 -11.99
CA LYS A 156 -24.18 -5.27 -12.61
C LYS A 156 -24.19 -5.17 -14.15
N SER A 157 -25.12 -4.39 -14.70
CA SER A 157 -25.23 -4.12 -16.14
C SER A 157 -23.96 -3.45 -16.71
N TRP A 158 -23.40 -2.47 -15.99
CA TRP A 158 -22.16 -1.83 -16.38
C TRP A 158 -20.96 -2.78 -16.32
N ALA A 159 -20.85 -3.59 -15.27
CA ALA A 159 -19.75 -4.53 -15.07
C ALA A 159 -19.67 -5.57 -16.20
N THR A 160 -20.81 -6.00 -16.75
CA THR A 160 -20.90 -6.94 -17.88
C THR A 160 -21.01 -6.25 -19.24
N SER A 161 -20.84 -4.93 -19.31
CA SER A 161 -20.99 -4.18 -20.56
C SER A 161 -19.84 -4.48 -21.52
N PRO A 162 -20.09 -4.70 -22.83
CA PRO A 162 -19.03 -4.80 -23.82
C PRO A 162 -18.34 -3.44 -24.09
N LYS A 163 -18.89 -2.34 -23.59
CA LYS A 163 -18.28 -1.01 -23.69
C LYS A 163 -17.32 -0.82 -22.53
N GLU A 164 -16.03 -0.82 -22.85
CA GLU A 164 -14.92 -0.73 -21.89
C GLU A 164 -15.16 0.33 -20.80
N ARG A 165 -15.49 1.57 -21.19
CA ARG A 165 -15.75 2.68 -20.27
C ARG A 165 -16.71 2.36 -19.12
N TRP A 166 -17.76 1.55 -19.36
CA TRP A 166 -18.74 1.20 -18.35
C TRP A 166 -18.25 0.08 -17.45
N SER A 167 -17.62 -0.94 -18.03
CA SER A 167 -17.00 -2.02 -17.26
C SER A 167 -15.87 -1.49 -16.37
N THR A 168 -15.07 -0.56 -16.87
CA THR A 168 -14.01 0.14 -16.15
C THR A 168 -14.59 0.98 -15.01
N LEU A 169 -15.62 1.78 -15.26
CA LEU A 169 -16.27 2.56 -14.21
C LEU A 169 -16.82 1.66 -13.08
N ALA A 170 -17.53 0.58 -13.43
CA ALA A 170 -18.07 -0.35 -12.43
C ALA A 170 -16.97 -1.05 -11.61
N LYS A 171 -15.88 -1.49 -12.27
CA LYS A 171 -14.72 -2.10 -11.60
C LYS A 171 -14.03 -1.11 -10.66
N THR A 172 -13.80 0.12 -11.10
CA THR A 172 -13.20 1.20 -10.30
C THR A 172 -14.04 1.53 -9.08
N MET A 173 -15.35 1.74 -9.27
CA MET A 173 -16.28 1.98 -8.16
C MET A 173 -16.29 0.83 -7.17
N SER A 174 -16.30 -0.42 -7.66
CA SER A 174 -16.26 -1.61 -6.81
C SER A 174 -14.96 -1.70 -6.02
N ALA A 175 -13.81 -1.56 -6.69
CA ALA A 175 -12.50 -1.64 -6.08
C ALA A 175 -12.33 -0.60 -4.96
N MET A 176 -12.70 0.67 -5.21
CA MET A 176 -12.62 1.72 -4.19
C MET A 176 -13.60 1.48 -3.03
N SER A 177 -14.82 1.01 -3.31
CA SER A 177 -15.82 0.73 -2.27
C SER A 177 -15.39 -0.42 -1.36
N PHE A 178 -14.93 -1.53 -1.92
CA PHE A 178 -14.41 -2.65 -1.13
C PHE A 178 -13.16 -2.27 -0.34
N LYS A 179 -12.26 -1.47 -0.92
CA LYS A 179 -11.08 -0.92 -0.23
C LYS A 179 -11.50 -0.01 0.93
N ALA A 180 -12.45 0.90 0.74
CA ALA A 180 -12.92 1.75 1.84
C ALA A 180 -13.59 0.92 2.94
N TYR A 181 -14.43 -0.05 2.56
CA TYR A 181 -15.18 -0.89 3.49
C TYR A 181 -14.26 -1.75 4.37
N SER A 182 -13.16 -2.25 3.80
CA SER A 182 -12.15 -3.02 4.54
C SER A 182 -11.44 -2.26 5.64
N GLN A 183 -11.31 -0.95 5.44
CA GLN A 183 -10.56 -0.07 6.32
C GLN A 183 -11.46 0.52 7.40
N THR A 184 -12.77 0.59 7.15
CA THR A 184 -13.71 1.32 8.02
C THR A 184 -14.83 0.47 8.61
N SER A 185 -15.08 -0.75 8.15
CA SER A 185 -16.23 -1.54 8.64
C SER A 185 -15.95 -2.19 10.00
N SER A 186 -16.69 -1.74 11.02
CA SER A 186 -16.72 -2.40 12.33
C SER A 186 -17.43 -3.75 12.27
N ALA A 187 -18.48 -3.89 11.45
CA ALA A 187 -19.19 -5.15 11.27
C ALA A 187 -18.27 -6.23 10.71
N LEU A 188 -17.42 -5.87 9.74
CA LEU A 188 -16.46 -6.78 9.15
C LEU A 188 -15.38 -7.23 10.16
N TYR A 189 -14.88 -6.31 10.98
CA TYR A 189 -13.90 -6.62 12.03
C TYR A 189 -14.51 -7.52 13.11
N GLN A 190 -15.75 -7.25 13.53
CA GLN A 190 -16.48 -8.06 14.50
C GLN A 190 -16.81 -9.45 13.97
N LEU A 191 -17.15 -9.58 12.69
CA LEU A 191 -17.47 -10.86 12.04
C LEU A 191 -16.22 -11.74 11.90
N SER A 192 -15.10 -11.14 11.48
CA SER A 192 -13.86 -11.87 11.17
C SER A 192 -12.96 -12.10 12.38
N GLY A 193 -13.05 -11.26 13.41
CA GLY A 193 -12.07 -11.22 14.51
C GLY A 193 -10.73 -10.61 14.11
N TYR A 194 -10.66 -9.92 12.97
CA TYR A 194 -9.47 -9.21 12.52
C TYR A 194 -9.12 -8.03 13.43
N SER A 195 -7.82 -7.79 13.58
CA SER A 195 -7.26 -6.62 14.25
C SER A 195 -6.02 -6.16 13.51
N ASP A 196 -5.83 -4.84 13.39
CA ASP A 196 -4.66 -4.25 12.73
C ASP A 196 -3.34 -4.53 13.48
N ALA A 197 -3.42 -4.91 14.76
CA ALA A 197 -2.26 -5.30 15.56
C ALA A 197 -2.31 -6.79 15.94
N PRO A 198 -1.16 -7.48 15.99
CA PRO A 198 -1.07 -8.83 16.57
C PRO A 198 -1.52 -8.83 18.04
N LYS A 199 -2.12 -9.93 18.50
CA LYS A 199 -2.60 -10.06 19.89
C LYS A 199 -1.47 -9.99 20.92
N ASP A 200 -0.29 -10.46 20.54
CA ASP A 200 0.94 -10.52 21.32
C ASP A 200 1.91 -9.38 20.94
N TRP A 201 1.39 -8.28 20.40
CA TRP A 201 2.19 -7.13 20.02
C TRP A 201 2.99 -6.57 21.22
N GLN A 202 4.28 -6.38 21.00
CA GLN A 202 5.17 -5.69 21.93
C GLN A 202 6.11 -4.80 21.11
N PRO A 203 6.16 -3.49 21.37
CA PRO A 203 7.07 -2.62 20.64
C PRO A 203 8.50 -2.94 21.08
N LYS A 204 9.43 -2.91 20.14
CA LYS A 204 10.87 -2.93 20.45
C LYS A 204 11.46 -1.55 20.30
N GLU A 205 12.43 -1.22 21.14
CA GLU A 205 13.21 0.00 20.99
C GLU A 205 13.86 0.04 19.60
N THR A 206 13.70 1.17 18.91
CA THR A 206 14.26 1.41 17.59
C THR A 206 15.32 2.49 17.64
N PHE A 207 16.13 2.57 16.59
CA PHE A 207 17.07 3.67 16.45
C PHE A 207 16.34 5.03 16.47
N GLU A 208 16.80 5.94 17.32
CA GLU A 208 16.29 7.31 17.36
C GLU A 208 16.96 8.14 16.27
N TYR A 209 16.16 8.55 15.28
CA TYR A 209 16.62 9.41 14.20
C TYR A 209 16.58 10.88 14.61
N ASP A 210 17.65 11.59 14.27
CA ASP A 210 17.70 13.05 14.31
C ASP A 210 17.52 13.59 12.87
N PHE A 211 16.42 14.30 12.65
CA PHE A 211 16.06 14.86 11.35
C PHE A 211 16.29 16.37 11.34
N LEU A 212 16.97 16.86 10.31
CA LEU A 212 17.19 18.29 10.09
C LEU A 212 15.86 19.04 10.07
N GLN A 213 15.72 20.00 10.98
CA GLN A 213 14.59 20.94 11.04
C GLN A 213 15.01 22.29 10.50
N ILE A 214 14.12 22.94 9.76
CA ILE A 214 14.37 24.26 9.17
C ILE A 214 13.38 25.25 9.78
N GLU A 215 13.89 26.35 10.31
CA GLU A 215 13.08 27.46 10.84
C GLU A 215 12.17 28.06 9.75
N PRO A 216 11.12 28.83 10.08
CA PRO A 216 10.35 29.57 9.09
C PRO A 216 11.21 30.60 8.32
N GLY A 217 10.88 30.89 7.06
CA GLY A 217 11.53 31.94 6.28
C GLY A 217 11.13 31.95 4.80
N ASP A 218 11.22 33.11 4.18
CA ASP A 218 10.75 33.34 2.79
C ASP A 218 11.80 32.94 1.73
N ASP A 219 13.09 33.09 2.05
CA ASP A 219 14.18 32.74 1.15
C ASP A 219 14.43 31.23 1.10
N ALA A 220 15.05 30.77 0.00
CA ALA A 220 15.48 29.38 -0.10
C ALA A 220 16.55 29.05 0.96
N HIS A 221 16.35 27.97 1.71
CA HIS A 221 17.34 27.48 2.67
C HIS A 221 18.39 26.64 1.95
N ALA A 222 19.68 26.96 2.14
CA ALA A 222 20.78 26.27 1.48
C ALA A 222 21.55 25.37 2.44
N ILE A 223 21.78 24.13 2.04
CA ILE A 223 22.56 23.13 2.77
C ILE A 223 23.69 22.64 1.85
N GLU A 224 24.86 22.33 2.41
CA GLU A 224 26.00 21.81 1.65
C GLU A 224 26.43 20.44 2.17
N THR A 225 26.73 19.54 1.24
CA THR A 225 27.20 18.17 1.55
C THR A 225 28.12 17.64 0.45
N ASP A 226 28.81 16.53 0.69
CA ASP A 226 29.57 15.88 -0.39
C ASP A 226 28.62 15.09 -1.29
N VAL A 227 27.70 14.33 -0.69
CA VAL A 227 26.72 13.50 -1.41
C VAL A 227 25.32 13.75 -0.85
N VAL A 228 24.36 13.96 -1.75
CA VAL A 228 22.93 13.94 -1.43
C VAL A 228 22.26 12.73 -2.07
N ILE A 229 21.45 12.01 -1.29
CA ILE A 229 20.74 10.82 -1.70
C ILE A 229 19.24 11.10 -1.64
N ILE A 230 18.57 11.04 -2.79
CA ILE A 230 17.12 11.27 -2.93
C ILE A 230 16.40 9.94 -2.73
N GLY A 231 15.68 9.79 -1.62
CA GLY A 231 14.94 8.59 -1.24
C GLY A 231 15.69 7.72 -0.23
N SER A 232 15.00 7.33 0.84
CA SER A 232 15.51 6.52 1.95
C SER A 232 15.25 5.01 1.79
N GLY A 233 14.76 4.59 0.62
CA GLY A 233 14.44 3.19 0.30
C GLY A 233 15.65 2.26 0.22
N CYS A 234 15.45 1.03 -0.28
CA CYS A 234 16.49 -0.01 -0.30
C CYS A 234 17.81 0.43 -0.97
N GLY A 235 17.73 1.06 -2.14
CA GLY A 235 18.93 1.60 -2.81
C GLY A 235 19.58 2.74 -2.02
N GLY A 236 18.77 3.70 -1.55
CA GLY A 236 19.27 4.87 -0.82
C GLY A 236 19.94 4.52 0.51
N GLY A 237 19.34 3.63 1.30
CA GLY A 237 19.90 3.19 2.57
C GLY A 237 21.24 2.47 2.42
N VAL A 238 21.37 1.59 1.43
CA VAL A 238 22.65 0.90 1.13
C VAL A 238 23.71 1.92 0.73
N CYS A 239 23.40 2.85 -0.18
CA CYS A 239 24.33 3.92 -0.57
C CYS A 239 24.76 4.77 0.63
N ALA A 240 23.80 5.19 1.46
CA ALA A 240 24.05 6.05 2.61
C ALA A 240 25.04 5.42 3.59
N LYS A 241 24.81 4.15 3.96
CA LYS A 241 25.70 3.41 4.86
C LYS A 241 27.13 3.38 4.34
N ASN A 242 27.31 2.90 3.11
CA ASN A 242 28.64 2.69 2.55
C ASN A 242 29.42 4.01 2.36
N LEU A 243 28.74 5.07 1.91
CA LEU A 243 29.38 6.36 1.67
C LEU A 243 29.72 7.09 2.98
N ALA A 244 28.85 7.00 3.99
CA ALA A 244 29.11 7.57 5.31
C ALA A 244 30.27 6.83 6.01
N GLU A 245 30.29 5.49 5.97
CA GLU A 245 31.40 4.69 6.52
C GLU A 245 32.73 4.94 5.81
N ALA A 246 32.69 5.33 4.53
CA ALA A 246 33.86 5.77 3.77
C ALA A 246 34.33 7.20 4.13
N GLY A 247 33.62 7.91 5.01
CA GLY A 247 33.99 9.24 5.51
C GLY A 247 33.46 10.42 4.69
N HIS A 248 32.52 10.19 3.77
CA HIS A 248 31.87 11.29 3.05
C HIS A 248 30.80 11.96 3.91
N LYS A 249 30.62 13.28 3.74
CA LYS A 249 29.43 13.96 4.26
C LYS A 249 28.22 13.56 3.41
N VAL A 250 27.26 12.88 4.01
CA VAL A 250 26.09 12.34 3.32
C VAL A 250 24.83 12.93 3.94
N ILE A 251 23.92 13.39 3.09
CA ILE A 251 22.54 13.72 3.48
C ILE A 251 21.59 12.81 2.72
N VAL A 252 20.70 12.12 3.42
CA VAL A 252 19.58 11.39 2.83
C VAL A 252 18.31 12.20 3.01
N VAL A 253 17.57 12.39 1.94
CA VAL A 253 16.32 13.15 1.93
C VAL A 253 15.18 12.26 1.48
N ASP A 254 14.01 12.37 2.11
CA ASP A 254 12.82 11.62 1.72
C ASP A 254 11.57 12.50 1.83
N LYS A 255 10.62 12.33 0.91
CA LYS A 255 9.33 13.03 0.93
C LYS A 255 8.44 12.55 2.06
N ALA A 256 8.64 11.31 2.51
CA ALA A 256 7.85 10.68 3.53
C ALA A 256 8.43 10.92 4.93
N TYR A 257 7.70 10.43 5.92
CA TYR A 257 7.98 10.61 7.35
C TYR A 257 8.32 9.28 8.02
N HIS A 258 9.12 9.35 9.07
CA HIS A 258 9.48 8.24 9.94
C HIS A 258 8.43 8.00 11.01
N TYR A 259 8.05 6.74 11.21
CA TYR A 259 7.20 6.35 12.32
C TYR A 259 7.92 5.27 13.11
N PRO A 260 8.19 5.49 14.42
CA PRO A 260 8.86 4.50 15.24
C PRO A 260 7.96 3.27 15.46
N SER A 261 8.56 2.19 15.92
CA SER A 261 7.87 0.92 16.20
C SER A 261 6.64 1.06 17.09
N THR A 262 6.61 2.05 17.98
CA THR A 262 5.48 2.34 18.86
C THR A 262 4.22 2.78 18.12
N HIS A 263 4.32 3.29 16.88
CA HIS A 263 3.19 3.62 16.01
C HIS A 263 2.83 2.48 15.04
N LEU A 264 3.60 1.38 15.05
CA LEU A 264 3.48 0.30 14.08
C LEU A 264 3.05 -1.02 14.77
N PRO A 265 2.22 -1.85 14.13
CA PRO A 265 1.49 -1.58 12.88
C PRO A 265 0.45 -0.46 13.07
N MET A 266 0.25 0.34 12.02
CA MET A 266 -0.81 1.36 11.99
C MET A 266 -2.18 0.73 11.70
N ALA A 267 -3.26 1.43 12.06
CA ALA A 267 -4.57 1.13 11.50
C ALA A 267 -4.53 1.19 9.96
N GLN A 268 -5.32 0.37 9.27
CA GLN A 268 -5.25 0.25 7.80
C GLN A 268 -5.41 1.57 7.04
N ASP A 269 -6.35 2.43 7.45
CA ASP A 269 -6.59 3.74 6.84
C ASP A 269 -5.39 4.69 7.03
N ALA A 270 -4.84 4.75 8.24
CA ALA A 270 -3.64 5.51 8.57
C ALA A 270 -2.40 4.98 7.84
N ALA A 271 -2.23 3.65 7.77
CA ALA A 271 -1.15 3.01 7.02
C ALA A 271 -1.21 3.41 5.55
N CYS A 272 -2.38 3.32 4.92
CA CYS A 272 -2.58 3.78 3.55
C CYS A 272 -2.17 5.26 3.38
N ALA A 273 -2.59 6.14 4.28
CA ALA A 273 -2.29 7.57 4.18
C ALA A 273 -0.80 7.91 4.35
N HIS A 274 -0.11 7.23 5.27
CA HIS A 274 1.23 7.64 5.73
C HIS A 274 2.38 6.74 5.26
N LEU A 275 2.10 5.48 4.93
CA LEU A 275 3.12 4.50 4.56
C LEU A 275 3.12 4.14 3.07
N TYR A 276 2.09 4.56 2.34
CA TYR A 276 1.93 4.26 0.92
C TYR A 276 1.76 5.53 0.11
N ASP A 277 2.43 5.54 -1.04
CA ASP A 277 2.24 6.57 -2.04
C ASP A 277 0.84 6.44 -2.65
N ASN A 278 0.20 7.56 -2.97
CA ASN A 278 -1.15 7.58 -3.57
C ASN A 278 -2.19 6.79 -2.74
N ALA A 279 -2.04 6.81 -1.41
CA ALA A 279 -2.82 6.00 -0.46
C ALA A 279 -2.84 4.48 -0.74
N GLY A 280 -1.81 3.98 -1.43
CA GLY A 280 -1.67 2.57 -1.83
C GLY A 280 -2.45 2.17 -3.06
N PHE A 281 -3.07 3.12 -3.78
CA PHE A 281 -3.99 2.86 -4.88
C PHE A 281 -3.59 3.60 -6.16
N PHE A 282 -2.63 3.05 -6.91
CA PHE A 282 -2.47 3.40 -8.33
C PHE A 282 -3.27 2.43 -9.19
N MET A 283 -3.83 2.93 -10.29
CA MET A 283 -4.52 2.10 -11.28
C MET A 283 -4.14 2.56 -12.68
N THR A 284 -3.92 1.61 -13.59
CA THR A 284 -3.67 1.89 -15.00
C THR A 284 -4.92 2.49 -15.65
N GLU A 285 -4.75 3.25 -16.75
CA GLU A 285 -5.87 3.92 -17.43
C GLU A 285 -6.93 2.94 -17.94
N ASP A 286 -6.52 1.73 -18.35
CA ASP A 286 -7.39 0.62 -18.76
C ASP A 286 -7.96 -0.17 -17.57
N SER A 287 -7.54 0.15 -16.34
CA SER A 287 -7.87 -0.57 -15.10
C SER A 287 -7.51 -2.05 -15.11
N GLY A 288 -6.55 -2.46 -15.96
CA GLY A 288 -6.02 -3.81 -16.03
C GLY A 288 -5.08 -4.15 -14.87
N CYS A 289 -4.41 -3.15 -14.28
CA CYS A 289 -3.47 -3.35 -13.19
C CYS A 289 -3.60 -2.27 -12.12
N THR A 290 -3.44 -2.68 -10.86
CA THR A 290 -3.30 -1.78 -9.72
C THR A 290 -1.88 -1.89 -9.16
N VAL A 291 -1.25 -0.76 -8.88
CA VAL A 291 0.12 -0.70 -8.36
C VAL A 291 0.11 -0.12 -6.94
N THR A 292 0.92 -0.70 -6.07
CA THR A 292 1.12 -0.21 -4.70
C THR A 292 2.60 0.12 -4.52
N SER A 293 2.89 1.31 -3.99
CA SER A 293 4.25 1.76 -3.72
C SER A 293 4.35 2.28 -2.29
N GLY A 294 5.40 1.90 -1.56
CA GLY A 294 5.65 2.44 -0.23
C GLY A 294 6.16 3.88 -0.30
N SER A 295 5.68 4.72 0.61
CA SER A 295 6.12 6.11 0.82
C SER A 295 6.21 6.36 2.32
N ALA A 296 7.26 5.80 2.93
CA ALA A 296 7.60 5.95 4.34
C ALA A 296 9.12 6.15 4.45
N TRP A 297 9.63 6.63 5.59
CA TRP A 297 11.07 6.51 5.87
C TRP A 297 11.48 5.02 5.79
N GLY A 298 12.48 4.71 4.97
CA GLY A 298 12.85 3.35 4.59
C GLY A 298 12.20 2.81 3.30
N GLY A 299 11.33 3.61 2.66
CA GLY A 299 10.62 3.31 1.42
C GLY A 299 9.78 2.03 1.49
N GLY A 300 9.71 1.31 0.37
CA GLY A 300 9.02 0.00 0.30
C GLY A 300 9.54 -1.04 1.29
N GLY A 301 10.78 -0.90 1.80
CA GLY A 301 11.33 -1.77 2.83
C GLY A 301 10.53 -1.73 4.15
N THR A 302 9.85 -0.62 4.42
CA THR A 302 9.02 -0.43 5.63
C THR A 302 7.71 -1.22 5.57
N VAL A 303 7.13 -1.42 4.38
CA VAL A 303 5.81 -2.06 4.19
C VAL A 303 5.84 -3.41 3.47
N ASN A 304 6.98 -3.82 2.87
CA ASN A 304 7.08 -5.12 2.20
C ASN A 304 7.00 -6.32 3.17
N TRP A 305 6.98 -7.53 2.61
CA TRP A 305 6.72 -8.77 3.34
C TRP A 305 7.98 -9.57 3.68
N SER A 306 9.14 -8.92 3.77
CA SER A 306 10.43 -9.48 4.21
C SER A 306 11.11 -10.48 3.27
N VAL A 307 10.46 -10.89 2.18
CA VAL A 307 10.98 -11.91 1.26
C VAL A 307 12.27 -11.47 0.60
N CYS A 308 13.24 -12.38 0.52
CA CYS A 308 14.49 -12.22 -0.19
C CYS A 308 14.64 -13.32 -1.23
N LEU A 309 14.68 -12.94 -2.50
CA LEU A 309 14.99 -13.82 -3.62
C LEU A 309 16.16 -13.22 -4.38
N LYS A 310 17.17 -14.04 -4.67
CA LYS A 310 18.24 -13.64 -5.59
C LYS A 310 17.69 -13.64 -7.02
N PRO A 311 18.15 -12.72 -7.90
CA PRO A 311 17.85 -12.79 -9.32
C PRO A 311 18.25 -14.16 -9.88
N GLN A 312 17.39 -14.76 -10.70
CA GLN A 312 17.65 -16.04 -11.34
C GLN A 312 18.72 -15.91 -12.43
N ASP A 313 19.51 -16.96 -12.65
CA ASP A 313 20.63 -16.94 -13.60
C ASP A 313 20.18 -16.57 -15.02
N PHE A 314 19.07 -17.12 -15.50
CA PHE A 314 18.55 -16.79 -16.84
C PHE A 314 18.17 -15.30 -17.01
N VAL A 315 17.73 -14.62 -15.93
CA VAL A 315 17.47 -13.17 -15.97
C VAL A 315 18.78 -12.38 -16.04
N ARG A 316 19.80 -12.85 -15.31
CA ARG A 316 21.13 -12.24 -15.31
C ARG A 316 21.81 -12.40 -16.67
N GLU A 317 21.68 -13.58 -17.28
CA GLU A 317 22.14 -13.89 -18.63
C GLU A 317 21.45 -12.99 -19.66
N GLU A 318 20.13 -12.83 -19.60
CA GLU A 318 19.38 -11.90 -20.46
C GLU A 318 19.94 -10.47 -20.37
N TRP A 319 20.15 -9.94 -19.16
CA TRP A 319 20.74 -8.60 -18.99
C TRP A 319 22.18 -8.51 -19.53
N ALA A 320 22.98 -9.56 -19.35
CA ALA A 320 24.34 -9.60 -19.86
C ALA A 320 24.37 -9.61 -21.40
N ASP A 321 23.48 -10.37 -22.02
CA ASP A 321 23.31 -10.44 -23.48
C ASP A 321 22.82 -9.10 -24.07
N GLU A 322 22.08 -8.31 -23.29
CA GLU A 322 21.70 -6.92 -23.62
C GLU A 322 22.82 -5.89 -23.38
N GLY A 323 24.04 -6.34 -23.05
CA GLY A 323 25.22 -5.48 -22.92
C GLY A 323 25.54 -5.05 -21.49
N LEU A 324 25.02 -5.74 -20.48
CA LEU A 324 25.30 -5.48 -19.06
C LEU A 324 26.06 -6.67 -18.41
N PRO A 325 27.30 -6.99 -18.87
CA PRO A 325 28.03 -8.20 -18.46
C PRO A 325 28.38 -8.26 -16.97
N PHE A 326 28.26 -7.13 -16.25
CA PHE A 326 28.39 -7.08 -14.80
C PHE A 326 27.43 -8.04 -14.10
N PHE A 327 26.21 -8.22 -14.60
CA PHE A 327 25.21 -9.05 -13.90
C PHE A 327 25.55 -10.55 -13.86
N THR A 328 26.42 -11.04 -14.74
CA THR A 328 26.92 -12.43 -14.72
C THR A 328 28.30 -12.55 -14.10
N SER A 329 28.87 -11.46 -13.57
CA SER A 329 30.23 -11.45 -13.03
C SER A 329 30.29 -11.86 -11.56
N ALA A 330 31.47 -12.30 -11.11
CA ALA A 330 31.71 -12.66 -9.72
C ALA A 330 31.56 -11.46 -8.78
N GLU A 331 31.89 -10.25 -9.26
CA GLU A 331 31.72 -9.01 -8.49
C GLU A 331 30.24 -8.73 -8.16
N PHE A 332 29.31 -9.10 -9.05
CA PHE A 332 27.88 -9.01 -8.75
C PHE A 332 27.43 -10.07 -7.75
N ASP A 333 27.98 -11.28 -7.80
CA ASP A 333 27.73 -12.31 -6.78
C ASP A 333 28.19 -11.84 -5.40
N GLU A 334 29.39 -11.25 -5.30
CA GLU A 334 29.89 -10.64 -4.06
C GLU A 334 28.97 -9.51 -3.56
N CYS A 335 28.41 -8.70 -4.46
CA CYS A 335 27.42 -7.68 -4.09
C CYS A 335 26.15 -8.31 -3.49
N LEU A 336 25.64 -9.37 -4.12
CA LEU A 336 24.44 -10.07 -3.66
C LEU A 336 24.69 -10.73 -2.29
N ASP A 337 25.82 -11.41 -2.12
CA ASP A 337 26.19 -12.08 -0.87
C ASP A 337 26.36 -11.09 0.28
N ARG A 338 27.05 -9.97 0.04
CA ARG A 338 27.20 -8.90 1.04
C ARG A 338 25.84 -8.38 1.53
N VAL A 339 24.89 -8.14 0.62
CA VAL A 339 23.54 -7.66 1.01
C VAL A 339 22.77 -8.75 1.74
N TRP A 340 22.86 -9.99 1.27
CA TRP A 340 22.20 -11.15 1.86
C TRP A 340 22.65 -11.39 3.30
N GLU A 341 23.97 -11.39 3.54
CA GLU A 341 24.60 -11.55 4.85
C GLU A 341 24.27 -10.39 5.78
N PHE A 342 24.38 -9.14 5.30
CA PHE A 342 24.08 -7.96 6.12
C PHE A 342 22.63 -7.97 6.64
N GLN A 343 21.68 -8.32 5.77
CA GLN A 343 20.28 -8.44 6.17
C GLN A 343 19.98 -9.70 6.99
N GLY A 344 20.92 -10.64 7.07
CA GLY A 344 20.73 -11.96 7.68
C GLY A 344 19.53 -12.68 7.07
N ALA A 345 19.45 -12.64 5.73
CA ALA A 345 18.41 -13.31 4.97
C ALA A 345 18.58 -14.84 5.09
N GLY A 346 17.51 -15.54 5.43
CA GLY A 346 17.60 -16.99 5.65
C GLY A 346 16.26 -17.62 5.99
N THR A 347 16.28 -18.93 6.24
CA THR A 347 15.09 -19.76 6.47
C THR A 347 15.02 -20.40 7.84
N ASP A 348 16.10 -20.33 8.64
CA ASP A 348 16.29 -21.17 9.83
C ASP A 348 15.27 -20.90 10.94
N GLN A 349 14.80 -19.66 11.04
CA GLN A 349 13.84 -19.23 12.07
C GLN A 349 12.42 -19.08 11.53
N ILE A 350 12.11 -19.70 10.38
CA ILE A 350 10.79 -19.62 9.79
C ILE A 350 9.83 -20.55 10.53
N ARG A 351 8.77 -19.95 11.09
CA ARG A 351 7.55 -20.66 11.47
C ARG A 351 6.46 -20.44 10.43
N HIS A 352 6.17 -21.49 9.66
CA HIS A 352 5.04 -21.45 8.72
C HIS A 352 3.71 -21.38 9.48
N ASN A 353 2.78 -20.57 8.98
CA ASN A 353 1.36 -20.62 9.33
C ASN A 353 0.61 -21.59 8.39
N HIS A 354 -0.72 -21.65 8.50
CA HIS A 354 -1.54 -22.57 7.69
C HIS A 354 -1.31 -22.39 6.19
N ARG A 355 -1.45 -21.17 5.64
CA ARG A 355 -1.32 -20.89 4.20
C ARG A 355 0.04 -21.32 3.63
N ASN A 356 1.12 -21.09 4.37
CA ASN A 356 2.47 -21.48 3.92
C ASN A 356 2.65 -23.00 3.92
N ARG A 357 2.12 -23.70 4.93
CA ARG A 357 2.10 -25.17 4.93
C ARG A 357 1.26 -25.75 3.80
N VAL A 358 0.13 -25.12 3.48
CA VAL A 358 -0.72 -25.52 2.35
C VAL A 358 0.06 -25.47 1.05
N LEU A 359 0.79 -24.39 0.77
CA LEU A 359 1.59 -24.29 -0.45
C LEU A 359 2.65 -25.38 -0.53
N LEU A 360 3.43 -25.58 0.55
CA LEU A 360 4.47 -26.61 0.60
C LEU A 360 3.91 -28.03 0.42
N ASN A 361 2.88 -28.37 1.19
CA ASN A 361 2.26 -29.70 1.17
C ASN A 361 1.50 -29.96 -0.13
N GLY A 362 0.80 -28.94 -0.65
CA GLY A 362 0.07 -29.00 -1.91
C GLY A 362 1.00 -29.23 -3.08
N SER A 363 2.08 -28.44 -3.18
CA SER A 363 3.11 -28.63 -4.20
C SER A 363 3.75 -30.02 -4.10
N SER A 364 4.08 -30.49 -2.89
CA SER A 364 4.63 -31.84 -2.70
C SER A 364 3.71 -32.95 -3.21
N LYS A 365 2.39 -32.87 -2.93
CA LYS A 365 1.39 -33.84 -3.40
C LYS A 365 1.23 -33.85 -4.93
N LEU A 366 1.43 -32.70 -5.57
CA LEU A 366 1.36 -32.54 -7.03
C LEU A 366 2.69 -32.87 -7.73
N GLY A 367 3.75 -33.19 -6.97
CA GLY A 367 5.09 -33.41 -7.53
C GLY A 367 5.78 -32.13 -7.98
N TRP A 368 5.35 -30.96 -7.50
CA TRP A 368 5.97 -29.67 -7.79
C TRP A 368 7.06 -29.31 -6.78
N THR A 369 8.05 -28.55 -7.24
CA THR A 369 9.09 -28.00 -6.36
C THR A 369 8.56 -26.82 -5.55
N ALA A 370 8.62 -26.89 -4.22
CA ALA A 370 8.37 -25.76 -3.31
C ALA A 370 9.38 -25.74 -2.17
N ARG A 371 9.68 -24.54 -1.64
CA ARG A 371 10.73 -24.32 -0.65
C ARG A 371 10.32 -23.25 0.36
N PRO A 372 10.90 -23.24 1.58
CA PRO A 372 10.84 -22.08 2.45
C PRO A 372 11.41 -20.85 1.72
N ALA A 373 10.73 -19.71 1.83
CA ALA A 373 11.15 -18.43 1.25
C ALA A 373 12.09 -17.71 2.23
N PRO A 374 13.34 -17.38 1.86
CA PRO A 374 14.23 -16.64 2.75
C PRO A 374 13.65 -15.27 3.14
N VAL A 375 13.82 -14.89 4.40
CA VAL A 375 13.32 -13.61 4.94
C VAL A 375 14.42 -12.79 5.61
N ASN A 376 14.36 -11.46 5.49
CA ASN A 376 15.35 -10.53 6.07
C ASN A 376 15.09 -10.18 7.55
N THR A 377 14.99 -11.17 8.42
CA THR A 377 14.71 -10.96 9.85
C THR A 377 15.96 -10.94 10.73
N GLY A 378 17.16 -11.06 10.12
CA GLY A 378 18.41 -11.12 10.86
C GLY A 378 18.56 -12.39 11.71
N GLY A 379 18.05 -13.52 11.22
CA GLY A 379 18.09 -14.79 11.95
C GLY A 379 17.19 -14.83 13.19
N ARG A 380 16.06 -14.12 13.18
CA ARG A 380 15.03 -14.17 14.23
C ARG A 380 13.69 -14.63 13.66
N GLU A 381 12.87 -15.27 14.48
CA GLU A 381 11.47 -15.53 14.12
C GLU A 381 10.71 -14.21 14.04
N HIS A 382 9.85 -14.05 13.02
CA HIS A 382 8.98 -12.88 12.86
C HIS A 382 7.57 -13.33 12.46
N PHE A 383 6.67 -13.40 13.44
CA PHE A 383 5.35 -14.01 13.30
C PHE A 383 4.19 -12.99 13.48
N CYS A 384 4.27 -11.81 12.86
CA CYS A 384 3.27 -10.75 13.12
C CYS A 384 2.07 -10.73 12.15
N GLY A 385 2.25 -11.09 10.86
CA GLY A 385 1.18 -11.01 9.85
C GLY A 385 0.79 -9.62 9.35
N GLN A 386 1.30 -8.56 10.00
CA GLN A 386 0.91 -7.17 9.76
C GLN A 386 2.00 -6.30 9.11
N CYS A 387 2.96 -6.92 8.41
CA CYS A 387 4.12 -6.21 7.83
C CYS A 387 3.74 -5.06 6.87
N HIS A 388 2.57 -5.15 6.24
CA HIS A 388 2.04 -4.14 5.32
C HIS A 388 1.58 -2.85 6.05
N LEU A 389 1.31 -2.95 7.35
CA LEU A 389 0.96 -1.83 8.21
C LEU A 389 2.18 -1.26 8.95
N GLY A 390 3.39 -1.72 8.59
CA GLY A 390 4.64 -1.41 9.26
C GLY A 390 5.02 -2.42 10.35
N CYS A 391 6.32 -2.59 10.60
CA CYS A 391 6.84 -3.60 11.53
C CYS A 391 7.02 -3.02 12.95
N GLY A 392 6.05 -3.27 13.84
CA GLY A 392 6.16 -2.90 15.26
C GLY A 392 7.23 -3.64 16.06
N LEU A 393 7.71 -4.80 15.55
CA LEU A 393 8.78 -5.56 16.19
C LEU A 393 10.17 -5.05 15.80
N ALA A 394 10.30 -4.20 14.79
CA ALA A 394 11.58 -3.76 14.22
C ALA A 394 12.54 -4.92 13.89
N GLU A 395 12.00 -6.11 13.56
CA GLU A 395 12.80 -7.29 13.25
C GLU A 395 13.06 -7.43 11.75
N LYS A 396 12.11 -6.97 10.93
CA LYS A 396 12.27 -6.88 9.48
C LYS A 396 13.35 -5.86 9.15
N ARG A 397 14.51 -6.33 8.66
CA ARG A 397 15.73 -5.54 8.45
C ARG A 397 15.70 -4.73 7.16
N GLY A 398 14.63 -3.95 6.98
CA GLY A 398 14.55 -2.92 5.95
C GLY A 398 15.54 -1.76 6.20
N PRO A 399 15.57 -0.75 5.31
CA PRO A 399 16.52 0.37 5.41
C PRO A 399 16.44 1.15 6.72
N ALA A 400 15.23 1.46 7.19
CA ALA A 400 14.99 2.18 8.45
C ALA A 400 15.40 1.38 9.71
N VAL A 401 15.56 0.06 9.60
CA VAL A 401 15.89 -0.80 10.75
C VAL A 401 17.37 -1.18 10.76
N SER A 402 18.04 -1.21 9.60
CA SER A 402 19.39 -1.77 9.48
C SER A 402 20.40 -0.84 8.80
N TRP A 403 20.10 -0.37 7.59
CA TRP A 403 21.07 0.40 6.79
C TRP A 403 21.22 1.85 7.26
N LEU A 404 20.11 2.57 7.42
CA LEU A 404 20.10 3.97 7.81
C LEU A 404 20.59 4.20 9.25
N PRO A 405 20.29 3.33 10.25
CA PRO A 405 20.91 3.43 11.57
C PRO A 405 22.44 3.34 11.54
N ASP A 406 23.01 2.47 10.70
CA ASP A 406 24.46 2.37 10.57
C ASP A 406 25.05 3.59 9.83
N ALA A 407 24.35 4.12 8.82
CA ALA A 407 24.71 5.40 8.19
C ALA A 407 24.73 6.55 9.21
N ALA A 408 23.73 6.59 10.11
CA ALA A 408 23.62 7.59 11.17
C ALA A 408 24.81 7.53 12.13
N LYS A 409 25.19 6.32 12.57
CA LYS A 409 26.36 6.09 13.43
C LYS A 409 27.66 6.52 12.75
N ALA A 410 27.73 6.45 11.42
CA ALA A 410 28.86 6.92 10.62
C ALA A 410 28.81 8.44 10.30
N GLY A 411 27.78 9.17 10.78
CA GLY A 411 27.68 10.63 10.65
C GLY A 411 26.85 11.12 9.47
N ALA A 412 26.06 10.26 8.81
CA ALA A 412 25.07 10.72 7.83
C ALA A 412 23.98 11.57 8.50
N GLN A 413 23.50 12.59 7.81
CA GLN A 413 22.37 13.42 8.23
C GLN A 413 21.11 13.07 7.42
N PHE A 414 19.95 13.38 7.99
CA PHE A 414 18.66 12.96 7.45
C PHE A 414 17.67 14.10 7.40
N MET A 415 16.81 14.10 6.38
CA MET A 415 15.68 15.03 6.27
C MET A 415 14.46 14.27 5.75
N GLU A 416 13.45 14.13 6.61
CA GLU A 416 12.12 13.66 6.24
C GLU A 416 11.24 14.83 5.77
N GLY A 417 10.13 14.53 5.09
CA GLY A 417 9.21 15.56 4.59
C GLY A 417 9.77 16.44 3.47
N PHE A 418 10.87 16.06 2.82
CA PHE A 418 11.50 16.81 1.73
C PHE A 418 11.16 16.20 0.36
N GLN A 419 10.17 16.80 -0.31
CA GLN A 419 9.82 16.45 -1.69
C GLN A 419 10.82 17.13 -2.64
N VAL A 420 11.69 16.33 -3.24
CA VAL A 420 12.63 16.80 -4.28
C VAL A 420 11.88 16.99 -5.59
N ASP A 421 12.02 18.18 -6.19
CA ASP A 421 11.38 18.52 -7.46
C ASP A 421 12.31 18.21 -8.64
N LYS A 422 13.59 18.58 -8.52
CA LYS A 422 14.59 18.48 -9.58
C LYS A 422 16.02 18.45 -9.07
N ILE A 423 16.91 17.93 -9.92
CA ILE A 423 18.36 18.01 -9.82
C ILE A 423 18.82 19.32 -10.46
N LEU A 424 19.78 19.97 -9.83
CA LEU A 424 20.42 21.17 -10.32
C LEU A 424 21.70 20.81 -11.07
N PHE A 425 21.92 21.43 -12.22
CA PHE A 425 23.12 21.25 -13.05
C PHE A 425 23.95 22.53 -13.10
N ASP A 426 25.26 22.37 -13.26
CA ASP A 426 26.20 23.46 -13.51
C ASP A 426 25.95 24.08 -14.90
N TYR A 427 26.64 25.18 -15.19
CA TYR A 427 26.56 25.89 -16.48
C TYR A 427 26.93 25.01 -17.69
N ASP A 428 27.64 23.90 -17.48
CA ASP A 428 27.96 22.91 -18.52
C ASP A 428 26.76 22.04 -18.93
N GLY A 429 25.65 22.12 -18.18
CA GLY A 429 24.42 21.34 -18.40
C GLY A 429 24.58 19.83 -18.17
N GLN A 430 25.69 19.39 -17.57
CA GLN A 430 26.06 17.98 -17.44
C GLN A 430 26.39 17.61 -15.99
N THR A 431 27.08 18.50 -15.27
CA THR A 431 27.53 18.23 -13.91
C THR A 431 26.40 18.53 -12.92
N ALA A 432 25.89 17.50 -12.24
CA ALA A 432 24.93 17.69 -11.15
C ALA A 432 25.62 18.37 -9.94
N ILE A 433 25.05 19.47 -9.47
CA ILE A 433 25.59 20.31 -8.38
C ILE A 433 24.69 20.37 -7.14
N GLY A 434 23.58 19.65 -7.16
CA GLY A 434 22.66 19.60 -6.04
C GLY A 434 21.23 19.26 -6.44
N ILE A 435 20.32 19.53 -5.53
CA ILE A 435 18.88 19.31 -5.67
C ILE A 435 18.10 20.49 -5.14
N GLU A 436 16.87 20.62 -5.60
CA GLU A 436 15.91 21.62 -5.14
C GLU A 436 14.55 20.96 -4.91
N GLY A 437 13.82 21.43 -3.89
CA GLY A 437 12.43 21.05 -3.67
C GLY A 437 11.76 21.80 -2.51
N GLU A 438 10.65 21.24 -2.03
CA GLU A 438 9.89 21.74 -0.87
C GLU A 438 10.02 20.80 0.33
N TRP A 439 10.45 21.33 1.46
CA TRP A 439 10.42 20.65 2.76
C TRP A 439 9.20 21.08 3.57
N VAL A 440 8.53 20.11 4.18
CA VAL A 440 7.37 20.31 5.05
C VAL A 440 7.65 19.70 6.42
N SER A 441 7.56 20.52 7.47
CA SER A 441 7.74 20.06 8.86
C SER A 441 6.56 19.19 9.31
N ARG A 442 6.76 18.47 10.42
CA ARG A 442 5.63 17.99 11.25
C ARG A 442 4.91 19.17 11.92
N ASP A 443 3.70 18.90 12.40
CA ASP A 443 2.98 19.83 13.27
C ASP A 443 3.62 19.89 14.68
N SER A 444 3.11 20.80 15.53
CA SER A 444 3.65 21.01 16.88
C SER A 444 3.46 19.82 17.83
N ALA A 445 2.60 18.86 17.47
CA ALA A 445 2.42 17.60 18.19
C ALA A 445 3.35 16.49 17.66
N GLY A 446 4.12 16.75 16.60
CA GLY A 446 4.98 15.77 15.95
C GLY A 446 4.21 14.84 14.98
N ASP A 447 3.00 15.20 14.58
CA ASP A 447 2.20 14.44 13.61
C ASP A 447 2.06 15.22 12.27
N MET A 448 1.27 14.65 11.37
CA MET A 448 0.96 15.16 10.04
C MET A 448 -0.51 15.58 9.91
N SER A 449 -1.19 15.70 11.05
CA SER A 449 -2.65 15.88 11.13
C SER A 449 -3.07 17.32 10.83
N ASP A 450 -2.37 18.31 11.37
CA ASP A 450 -2.71 19.72 11.21
C ASP A 450 -1.87 20.38 10.10
N SER A 451 -2.51 20.60 8.96
CA SER A 451 -1.84 21.14 7.78
C SER A 451 -1.50 22.63 7.89
N ASN A 452 -2.22 23.39 8.72
CA ASN A 452 -2.10 24.85 8.84
C ASN A 452 -0.92 25.26 9.73
N ASN A 453 -0.52 24.39 10.66
CA ASN A 453 0.57 24.66 11.61
C ASN A 453 1.90 24.01 11.23
N ARG A 454 2.09 23.67 9.94
CA ARG A 454 3.36 23.13 9.41
C ARG A 454 4.15 24.21 8.70
N ILE A 455 5.46 24.17 8.87
CA ILE A 455 6.40 25.02 8.17
C ILE A 455 6.65 24.44 6.79
N LYS A 456 6.61 25.28 5.77
CA LYS A 456 7.03 24.95 4.41
C LYS A 456 8.24 25.77 4.03
N ARG A 457 9.27 25.14 3.47
CA ARG A 457 10.49 25.81 3.02
C ARG A 457 10.90 25.31 1.65
N ARG A 458 11.29 26.23 0.76
CA ARG A 458 12.08 25.88 -0.41
C ARG A 458 13.51 25.58 0.04
N VAL A 459 14.02 24.40 -0.29
CA VAL A 459 15.34 23.93 0.14
C VAL A 459 16.20 23.65 -1.08
N ILE A 460 17.46 24.10 -1.03
CA ILE A 460 18.50 23.79 -2.00
C ILE A 460 19.61 23.04 -1.27
N VAL A 461 19.85 21.79 -1.65
CA VAL A 461 20.99 21.02 -1.14
C VAL A 461 22.06 21.00 -2.21
N ARG A 462 23.15 21.75 -2.01
CA ARG A 462 24.33 21.72 -2.87
C ARG A 462 25.17 20.49 -2.53
N ALA A 463 25.51 19.71 -3.55
CA ALA A 463 26.26 18.48 -3.38
C ALA A 463 27.20 18.26 -4.56
N LYS A 464 28.36 17.63 -4.29
CA LYS A 464 29.32 17.23 -5.34
C LYS A 464 28.80 16.05 -6.14
N LYS A 465 27.95 15.22 -5.54
CA LYS A 465 27.30 14.05 -6.16
C LYS A 465 25.85 13.97 -5.71
N VAL A 466 24.99 13.57 -6.64
CA VAL A 466 23.57 13.30 -6.42
C VAL A 466 23.30 11.83 -6.73
N ILE A 467 22.70 11.11 -5.80
CA ILE A 467 22.21 9.74 -6.01
C ILE A 467 20.68 9.79 -6.02
N LEU A 468 20.09 9.38 -7.14
CA LEU A 468 18.65 9.31 -7.29
C LEU A 468 18.14 7.90 -6.96
N ALA A 469 17.48 7.76 -5.83
CA ALA A 469 16.93 6.50 -5.31
C ALA A 469 15.44 6.62 -4.93
N ALA A 470 14.67 7.43 -5.69
CA ALA A 470 13.26 7.71 -5.44
C ALA A 470 12.28 6.60 -5.89
N GLY A 471 12.80 5.42 -6.24
CA GLY A 471 12.00 4.29 -6.73
C GLY A 471 11.56 4.42 -8.19
N SER A 472 11.02 3.34 -8.75
CA SER A 472 10.74 3.22 -10.19
C SER A 472 9.70 4.22 -10.71
N LEU A 473 8.79 4.68 -9.85
CA LEU A 473 7.73 5.62 -10.23
C LEU A 473 8.21 7.08 -10.19
N TRP A 474 8.96 7.50 -9.16
CA TRP A 474 9.32 8.91 -8.96
C TRP A 474 10.69 9.30 -9.49
N SER A 475 11.66 8.40 -9.56
CA SER A 475 12.96 8.69 -10.19
C SER A 475 12.80 9.29 -11.60
N PRO A 476 12.03 8.70 -12.54
CA PRO A 476 11.86 9.31 -13.87
C PRO A 476 11.14 10.68 -13.83
N ILE A 477 10.28 10.94 -12.85
CA ILE A 477 9.62 12.25 -12.70
C ILE A 477 10.64 13.32 -12.30
N VAL A 478 11.50 13.03 -11.31
CA VAL A 478 12.58 13.94 -10.92
C VAL A 478 13.52 14.19 -12.11
N LEU A 479 13.93 13.15 -12.85
CA LEU A 479 14.79 13.32 -14.02
C LEU A 479 14.15 14.20 -15.11
N LYS A 480 12.86 14.00 -15.42
CA LYS A 480 12.12 14.83 -16.38
C LYS A 480 12.04 16.29 -15.93
N ASN A 481 11.70 16.53 -14.66
CA ASN A 481 11.64 17.86 -14.07
C ASN A 481 13.01 18.55 -14.03
N SER A 482 14.10 17.77 -14.05
CA SER A 482 15.48 18.26 -14.13
C SER A 482 15.92 18.62 -15.56
N GLY A 483 15.06 18.44 -16.56
CA GLY A 483 15.35 18.75 -17.96
C GLY A 483 16.14 17.66 -18.70
N ILE A 484 16.25 16.45 -18.16
CA ILE A 484 16.94 15.34 -18.84
C ILE A 484 16.06 14.82 -19.98
N THR A 485 16.62 14.83 -21.20
CA THR A 485 15.89 14.54 -22.46
C THR A 485 16.10 13.13 -23.01
N ASN A 486 16.71 12.22 -22.25
CA ASN A 486 16.93 10.85 -22.69
C ASN A 486 15.56 10.14 -22.89
N PRO A 487 15.30 9.55 -24.08
CA PRO A 487 13.99 8.95 -24.41
C PRO A 487 13.61 7.77 -23.52
N ASN A 488 14.58 7.14 -22.85
CA ASN A 488 14.31 6.03 -21.93
C ASN A 488 13.75 6.50 -20.58
N VAL A 489 13.81 7.80 -20.26
CA VAL A 489 13.35 8.32 -18.96
C VAL A 489 11.83 8.21 -18.87
N GLY A 490 11.38 7.32 -17.98
CA GLY A 490 9.96 7.01 -17.78
C GLY A 490 9.36 6.12 -18.86
N ALA A 491 10.18 5.54 -19.74
CA ALA A 491 9.80 4.43 -20.60
C ALA A 491 10.17 3.10 -19.91
N ASN A 492 9.76 1.97 -20.52
CA ASN A 492 10.19 0.62 -20.13
C ASN A 492 9.89 0.24 -18.67
N LEU A 493 8.76 0.72 -18.12
CA LEU A 493 8.30 0.31 -16.79
C LEU A 493 7.92 -1.17 -16.81
N HIS A 494 8.67 -1.99 -16.07
CA HIS A 494 8.35 -3.38 -15.84
C HIS A 494 7.68 -3.53 -14.47
N LEU A 495 6.54 -4.21 -14.45
CA LEU A 495 5.78 -4.51 -13.25
C LEU A 495 5.87 -6.01 -12.96
N HIS A 496 5.73 -6.38 -11.68
CA HIS A 496 5.56 -7.76 -11.26
C HIS A 496 4.07 -7.97 -10.91
N PRO A 497 3.21 -8.28 -11.90
CA PRO A 497 1.77 -8.41 -11.65
C PRO A 497 1.49 -9.65 -10.80
N CYS A 498 0.75 -9.45 -9.71
CA CYS A 498 0.31 -10.53 -8.83
C CYS A 498 -1.16 -10.89 -9.12
N ASN A 499 -1.40 -12.17 -9.40
CA ASN A 499 -2.76 -12.73 -9.46
C ASN A 499 -3.06 -13.47 -8.17
N PHE A 500 -4.24 -13.24 -7.61
CA PHE A 500 -4.66 -13.89 -6.37
C PHE A 500 -5.59 -15.05 -6.68
N VAL A 501 -5.28 -16.21 -6.08
CA VAL A 501 -6.17 -17.37 -6.04
C VAL A 501 -6.55 -17.58 -4.58
N THR A 502 -7.85 -17.68 -4.32
CA THR A 502 -8.38 -17.95 -2.99
C THR A 502 -8.99 -19.35 -2.94
N ALA A 503 -8.97 -19.95 -1.77
CA ALA A 503 -9.63 -21.22 -1.50
C ALA A 503 -10.21 -21.20 -0.08
N VAL A 504 -11.17 -22.08 0.17
CA VAL A 504 -11.82 -22.24 1.46
C VAL A 504 -11.43 -23.60 2.04
N TRP A 505 -11.08 -23.61 3.32
CA TRP A 505 -10.76 -24.82 4.07
C TRP A 505 -11.87 -25.19 5.02
N LYS A 506 -11.99 -26.50 5.31
CA LYS A 506 -12.91 -26.99 6.35
C LYS A 506 -12.40 -26.66 7.76
N GLU A 507 -11.08 -26.61 7.91
CA GLU A 507 -10.47 -26.20 9.17
C GLU A 507 -10.55 -24.67 9.31
N GLU A 508 -10.68 -24.19 10.54
CA GLU A 508 -10.54 -22.77 10.84
C GLU A 508 -9.15 -22.28 10.41
N THR A 509 -9.12 -21.13 9.72
CA THR A 509 -7.88 -20.47 9.31
C THR A 509 -7.93 -18.99 9.68
N ILE A 510 -6.79 -18.43 10.11
CA ILE A 510 -6.64 -17.00 10.38
C ILE A 510 -5.75 -16.42 9.29
N PRO A 511 -6.30 -15.89 8.19
CA PRO A 511 -5.54 -15.61 6.97
C PRO A 511 -4.67 -14.35 7.05
N TRP A 512 -4.70 -13.62 8.17
CA TRP A 512 -3.81 -12.50 8.50
C TRP A 512 -2.75 -12.85 9.56
N GLU A 513 -2.68 -14.09 10.06
CA GLU A 513 -1.69 -14.45 11.10
C GLU A 513 -0.30 -14.78 10.53
N GLY A 514 0.74 -14.61 11.34
CA GLY A 514 2.07 -15.18 11.10
C GLY A 514 2.81 -14.64 9.87
N GLY A 515 3.94 -15.26 9.51
CA GLY A 515 4.73 -14.83 8.35
C GLY A 515 3.92 -14.77 7.05
N ILE A 516 4.01 -13.66 6.31
CA ILE A 516 3.16 -13.42 5.13
C ILE A 516 3.53 -14.37 3.99
N ILE A 517 4.73 -14.21 3.44
CA ILE A 517 5.37 -15.14 2.50
C ILE A 517 6.54 -15.78 3.23
N THR A 518 6.40 -17.04 3.60
CA THR A 518 7.49 -17.86 4.16
C THR A 518 7.74 -19.11 3.35
N SER A 519 7.00 -19.31 2.27
CA SER A 519 7.13 -20.42 1.34
C SER A 519 6.81 -19.93 -0.07
N TYR A 520 7.42 -20.56 -1.07
CA TYR A 520 7.18 -20.28 -2.48
C TYR A 520 7.37 -21.54 -3.33
N CYS A 521 6.74 -21.56 -4.50
CA CYS A 521 6.82 -22.62 -5.51
C CYS A 521 7.44 -22.04 -6.79
N PRO A 522 8.75 -22.31 -7.07
CA PRO A 522 9.41 -21.84 -8.29
C PRO A 522 9.18 -22.74 -9.51
N GLN A 523 8.32 -23.75 -9.43
CA GLN A 523 8.10 -24.74 -10.50
C GLN A 523 7.78 -24.12 -11.87
N PHE A 524 7.21 -22.91 -11.86
CA PHE A 524 6.75 -22.20 -13.05
C PHE A 524 7.57 -20.94 -13.35
N ASP A 525 8.77 -20.79 -12.80
CA ASP A 525 9.62 -19.60 -13.00
C ASP A 525 9.97 -19.33 -14.47
N ASN A 526 10.07 -20.39 -15.27
CA ASN A 526 10.49 -20.34 -16.66
C ASN A 526 9.64 -21.34 -17.48
N VAL A 527 8.37 -20.99 -17.73
CA VAL A 527 7.37 -21.93 -18.27
C VAL A 527 7.67 -22.31 -19.72
N ASP A 528 8.21 -21.38 -20.50
CA ASP A 528 8.46 -21.52 -21.94
C ASP A 528 9.95 -21.71 -22.28
N GLY A 529 10.83 -21.75 -21.28
CA GLY A 529 12.28 -21.87 -21.48
C GLY A 529 12.96 -20.55 -21.86
N SER A 530 12.20 -19.45 -22.03
CA SER A 530 12.73 -18.13 -22.44
C SER A 530 12.98 -17.17 -21.28
N GLY A 531 12.88 -17.64 -20.04
CA GLY A 531 13.12 -16.85 -18.83
C GLY A 531 11.85 -16.22 -18.24
N TYR A 532 10.67 -16.55 -18.77
CA TYR A 532 9.41 -15.95 -18.36
C TYR A 532 8.48 -16.96 -17.68
N GLY A 533 7.83 -16.53 -16.60
CA GLY A 533 6.99 -17.40 -15.79
C GLY A 533 6.40 -16.76 -14.55
N THR A 534 5.99 -17.60 -13.60
CA THR A 534 5.34 -17.19 -12.36
C THR A 534 5.85 -17.97 -11.15
N LYS A 535 5.83 -17.33 -9.99
CA LYS A 535 6.02 -17.97 -8.69
C LYS A 535 4.67 -18.09 -8.01
N LEU A 536 4.40 -19.25 -7.41
CA LEU A 536 3.31 -19.32 -6.44
C LEU A 536 3.85 -18.93 -5.08
N GLU A 537 3.22 -17.94 -4.47
CA GLU A 537 3.55 -17.43 -3.15
C GLU A 537 2.26 -17.32 -2.32
N THR A 538 2.40 -17.26 -1.00
CA THR A 538 1.26 -17.00 -0.13
C THR A 538 1.02 -15.50 0.01
N THR A 539 -0.21 -15.09 0.32
CA THR A 539 -0.54 -13.69 0.57
C THR A 539 -1.04 -13.48 2.00
N CYS A 540 -1.03 -12.24 2.49
CA CYS A 540 -1.82 -11.88 3.66
C CYS A 540 -3.22 -11.52 3.16
N MET A 541 -4.26 -12.21 3.64
CA MET A 541 -5.63 -11.76 3.40
C MET A 541 -6.11 -10.99 4.61
N VAL A 542 -6.10 -9.68 4.48
CA VAL A 542 -6.90 -8.79 5.29
C VAL A 542 -8.34 -8.84 4.78
N VAL A 543 -9.29 -8.50 5.65
CA VAL A 543 -10.71 -8.63 5.38
C VAL A 543 -11.16 -7.60 4.35
N SER A 544 -10.93 -7.88 3.06
CA SER A 544 -11.67 -7.40 1.88
C SER A 544 -10.98 -7.70 0.54
N ASN A 545 -9.95 -8.54 0.46
CA ASN A 545 -9.23 -8.74 -0.81
C ASN A 545 -10.12 -9.45 -1.87
N LYS A 546 -10.93 -8.61 -2.52
CA LYS A 546 -11.75 -8.69 -3.72
C LYS A 546 -12.99 -9.59 -3.76
N SER A 547 -13.98 -8.99 -4.42
CA SER A 547 -15.13 -9.58 -5.10
C SER A 547 -14.72 -10.80 -5.93
N SER A 548 -15.14 -11.99 -5.53
CA SER A 548 -15.11 -13.16 -6.41
C SER A 548 -16.47 -13.31 -7.06
N THR A 549 -16.48 -13.36 -8.39
CA THR A 549 -17.42 -14.21 -9.11
C THR A 549 -17.05 -15.63 -8.72
N VAL A 550 -17.90 -16.30 -7.95
CA VAL A 550 -17.74 -17.74 -7.67
C VAL A 550 -17.88 -18.45 -9.01
N VAL A 551 -16.77 -18.92 -9.56
CA VAL A 551 -16.82 -19.96 -10.60
C VAL A 551 -16.91 -21.27 -9.81
N GLU A 552 -18.14 -21.72 -9.57
CA GLU A 552 -18.38 -23.08 -9.10
C GLU A 552 -17.79 -24.02 -10.17
N SER A 553 -16.74 -24.76 -9.83
CA SER A 553 -16.31 -25.90 -10.62
C SER A 553 -17.08 -27.12 -10.12
N SER A 554 -18.11 -27.48 -10.91
CA SER A 554 -18.83 -28.75 -11.00
C SER A 554 -19.18 -29.51 -9.72
#